data_AF-A0A3D8IEW2-F1
#
_entry.id   AF-A0A3D8IEW2-F1
#
_cell.length_a   1.000
_cell.length_b   1.000
_cell.length_c   1.000
_cell.angle_alpha   90.00
_cell.angle_beta   90.00
_cell.angle_gamma   90.00
#
_symmetry.space_group_name_H-M   'P 1'
#
loop_
_entity.id
_entity.type
_entity.pdbx_description
1 polymer ?
#
loop_
_entity_poly.entity_id
_entity_poly.type
_entity_poly.pdbx_seq_one_letter_code
_entity_poly.pdbx_strand_id
1 'polypeptide(L)'
;MLRRRKNQKNLVWAEVLESYIIYKYIERTQLSNFWDITPYLKEISNLIVKLHSYGLASNDIWSENFILDSKERLKIIDLSDNGFLSICQANDWLALKRFYGIEAENKSIFYYLISWRNAFRSYLRKLRGKEA
;
A
#
# COMPACT_ATOMS: atom_id res chain seq x y z
N MET A 1 33.01 -43.50 -14.56
CA MET A 1 32.77 -42.04 -14.62
C MET A 1 31.28 -41.79 -14.82
N LEU A 2 30.50 -41.73 -13.73
CA LEU A 2 29.04 -41.57 -13.74
C LEU A 2 28.68 -40.08 -13.74
N ARG A 3 28.26 -39.55 -14.90
CA ARG A 3 27.72 -38.18 -14.99
C ARG A 3 26.20 -38.23 -14.84
N ARG A 4 25.72 -38.10 -13.59
CA ARG A 4 24.30 -37.89 -13.27
C ARG A 4 23.80 -36.64 -14.03
N ARG A 5 22.92 -36.81 -15.02
CA ARG A 5 22.09 -35.72 -15.55
C ARG A 5 21.14 -35.30 -14.42
N LYS A 6 21.30 -34.08 -13.93
CA LYS A 6 20.33 -33.46 -13.01
C LYS A 6 19.01 -33.31 -13.77
N ASN A 7 17.99 -34.05 -13.35
CA ASN A 7 16.61 -33.77 -13.71
C ASN A 7 16.25 -32.39 -13.15
N GLN A 8 16.31 -31.38 -14.01
CA GLN A 8 15.73 -30.06 -13.76
C GLN A 8 14.22 -30.25 -13.88
N LYS A 9 13.54 -30.30 -12.72
CA LYS A 9 12.08 -30.27 -12.68
C LYS A 9 11.65 -28.91 -13.25
N ASN A 10 11.09 -28.91 -14.46
CA ASN A 10 10.45 -27.73 -15.05
C ASN A 10 9.24 -27.38 -14.18
N LEU A 11 9.37 -26.35 -13.36
CA LEU A 11 8.22 -25.64 -12.80
C LEU A 11 7.58 -24.88 -13.96
N VAL A 12 6.51 -25.45 -14.50
CA VAL A 12 5.64 -24.76 -15.45
C VAL A 12 4.86 -23.73 -14.62
N TRP A 13 5.32 -22.49 -14.62
CA TRP A 13 4.48 -21.38 -14.19
C TRP A 13 3.33 -21.31 -15.19
N ALA A 14 2.09 -21.47 -14.72
CA ALA A 14 0.94 -21.19 -15.55
C ALA A 14 0.99 -19.71 -15.92
N GLU A 15 1.38 -19.41 -17.15
CA GLU A 15 1.29 -18.06 -17.69
C GLU A 15 -0.19 -17.73 -17.84
N VAL A 16 -0.65 -16.72 -17.11
CA VAL A 16 -1.95 -16.12 -17.34
C VAL A 16 -1.84 -15.39 -18.67
N LEU A 17 -2.38 -15.98 -19.72
CA LEU A 17 -2.32 -15.45 -21.08
C LEU A 17 -2.93 -14.05 -21.15
N GLU A 18 -4.11 -13.85 -20.54
CA GLU A 18 -4.81 -12.55 -20.47
C GLU A 18 -5.70 -12.50 -19.22
N SER A 19 -5.73 -11.36 -18.53
CA SER A 19 -6.59 -11.12 -17.36
C SER A 19 -7.35 -9.81 -17.51
N TYR A 20 -8.67 -9.86 -17.28
CA TYR A 20 -9.55 -8.71 -17.35
C TYR A 20 -10.26 -8.50 -16.03
N ILE A 21 -10.34 -7.24 -15.59
CA ILE A 21 -11.17 -6.82 -14.46
C ILE A 21 -12.22 -5.86 -15.01
N ILE A 22 -13.49 -6.25 -14.90
CA ILE A 22 -14.62 -5.43 -15.33
C ILE A 22 -15.33 -4.94 -14.07
N TYR A 23 -15.42 -3.63 -13.91
CA TYR A 23 -16.14 -2.99 -12.81
C TYR A 23 -17.16 -2.01 -13.35
N LYS A 24 -18.19 -1.75 -12.55
CA LYS A 24 -19.17 -0.70 -12.83
C LYS A 24 -18.45 0.66 -12.89
N TYR A 25 -18.69 1.40 -13.97
CA TYR A 25 -18.26 2.80 -14.02
C TYR A 25 -19.02 3.62 -12.96
N ILE A 26 -18.26 4.40 -12.20
CA ILE A 26 -18.78 5.33 -11.19
C ILE A 26 -18.24 6.69 -11.55
N GLU A 27 -19.12 7.66 -11.75
CA GLU A 27 -18.74 9.06 -11.89
C GLU A 27 -18.11 9.53 -10.58
N ARG A 28 -16.89 10.03 -10.68
CA ARG A 28 -16.00 10.22 -9.53
C ARG A 28 -14.98 11.32 -9.78
N THR A 29 -14.50 11.90 -8.69
CA THR A 29 -13.38 12.84 -8.68
C THR A 29 -12.28 12.28 -7.79
N GLN A 30 -11.04 12.21 -8.28
CA GLN A 30 -9.89 11.83 -7.46
C GLN A 30 -9.58 12.91 -6.43
N LEU A 31 -9.12 12.53 -5.23
CA LEU A 31 -8.73 13.50 -4.21
C LEU A 31 -7.54 14.37 -4.64
N SER A 32 -6.69 13.86 -5.54
CA SER A 32 -5.57 14.63 -6.12
C SER A 32 -6.01 15.89 -6.87
N ASN A 33 -7.27 15.98 -7.30
CA ASN A 33 -7.81 17.14 -8.01
C ASN A 33 -8.25 18.27 -7.06
N PHE A 34 -8.22 18.05 -5.75
CA PHE A 34 -8.59 19.06 -4.75
C PHE A 34 -7.33 19.79 -4.25
N TRP A 35 -7.43 21.12 -4.14
CA TRP A 35 -6.35 21.94 -3.59
C TRP A 35 -6.14 21.71 -2.09
N ASP A 36 -7.24 21.50 -1.35
CA ASP A 36 -7.22 21.17 0.07
C ASP A 36 -7.99 19.87 0.32
N ILE A 37 -7.29 18.88 0.87
CA ILE A 37 -7.84 17.57 1.23
C ILE A 37 -8.07 17.44 2.75
N THR A 38 -7.76 18.47 3.54
CA THR A 38 -7.90 18.49 5.00
C THR A 38 -9.27 18.02 5.49
N PRO A 39 -10.40 18.39 4.85
CA PRO A 39 -11.72 17.92 5.27
C PRO A 39 -11.88 16.39 5.26
N TYR A 40 -11.13 15.69 4.40
CA TYR A 40 -11.25 14.26 4.19
C TYR A 40 -10.31 13.41 5.04
N LEU A 41 -9.36 14.01 5.78
CA LEU A 41 -8.33 13.28 6.54
C LEU A 41 -8.90 12.27 7.53
N LYS A 42 -9.98 12.66 8.23
CA LYS A 42 -10.67 11.77 9.17
C LYS A 42 -11.32 10.59 8.45
N GLU A 43 -11.93 10.84 7.29
CA GLU A 43 -12.57 9.79 6.49
C GLU A 43 -11.54 8.86 5.86
N ILE A 44 -10.39 9.38 5.40
CA ILE A 44 -9.24 8.58 4.94
C ILE A 44 -8.80 7.62 6.04
N SER A 45 -8.58 8.11 7.26
CA SER A 45 -8.17 7.26 8.39
C SER A 45 -9.19 6.14 8.66
N ASN A 46 -10.47 6.50 8.77
CA ASN A 46 -11.56 5.54 8.99
C ASN A 46 -11.66 4.49 7.87
N LEU A 47 -11.46 4.91 6.63
CA LEU A 47 -11.48 4.04 5.47
C LEU A 47 -10.35 3.02 5.51
N ILE A 48 -9.13 3.43 5.91
CA ILE A 48 -7.98 2.52 6.08
C ILE A 48 -8.19 1.56 7.26
N VAL A 49 -8.70 2.02 8.39
CA VAL A 49 -9.06 1.14 9.52
C VAL A 49 -10.08 0.08 9.07
N LYS A 50 -11.11 0.50 8.32
CA LYS A 50 -12.13 -0.41 7.78
C LYS A 50 -11.54 -1.38 6.75
N LEU A 51 -10.61 -0.94 5.92
CA LEU A 51 -9.91 -1.80 4.97
C LEU A 51 -9.11 -2.88 5.70
N HIS A 52 -8.36 -2.48 6.73
CA HIS A 52 -7.53 -3.38 7.54
C HIS A 52 -8.37 -4.39 8.32
N SER A 53 -9.55 -4.00 8.82
CA SER A 53 -10.45 -4.92 9.53
C SER A 53 -11.05 -6.00 8.63
N TYR A 54 -11.09 -5.78 7.31
CA TYR A 54 -11.47 -6.80 6.32
C TYR A 54 -10.29 -7.70 5.88
N GLY A 55 -9.12 -7.55 6.50
CA GLY A 55 -7.94 -8.34 6.12
C GLY A 55 -7.31 -7.89 4.79
N LEU A 56 -7.51 -6.64 4.41
CA LEU A 56 -6.95 -6.04 3.20
C LEU A 56 -6.00 -4.89 3.55
N ALA A 57 -5.22 -4.46 2.57
CA ALA A 57 -4.40 -3.25 2.63
C ALA A 57 -4.45 -2.55 1.27
N SER A 58 -4.03 -1.29 1.21
CA SER A 58 -3.79 -0.64 -0.09
C SER A 58 -2.35 -0.83 -0.50
N ASN A 59 -1.42 -0.64 0.43
CA ASN A 59 0.02 -0.56 0.23
C ASN A 59 0.45 0.56 -0.73
N ASP A 60 -0.48 1.43 -1.16
CA ASP A 60 -0.25 2.56 -2.05
C ASP A 60 -1.12 3.78 -1.68
N ILE A 61 -0.85 4.35 -0.50
CA ILE A 61 -1.59 5.48 0.07
C ILE A 61 -1.18 6.81 -0.61
N TRP A 62 -1.80 7.09 -1.75
CA TRP A 62 -1.64 8.32 -2.54
C TRP A 62 -3.01 8.94 -2.83
N SER A 63 -3.07 10.26 -3.00
CA SER A 63 -4.34 10.99 -3.22
C SER A 63 -5.07 10.57 -4.50
N GLU A 64 -4.36 10.05 -5.49
CA GLU A 64 -4.94 9.54 -6.76
C GLU A 64 -5.72 8.23 -6.57
N ASN A 65 -5.39 7.46 -5.53
CA ASN A 65 -6.06 6.20 -5.18
C ASN A 65 -7.28 6.39 -4.28
N PHE A 66 -7.58 7.64 -3.91
CA PHE A 66 -8.80 8.00 -3.23
C PHE A 66 -9.74 8.74 -4.18
N ILE A 67 -11.00 8.33 -4.20
CA ILE A 67 -12.03 8.88 -5.07
C ILE A 67 -13.24 9.29 -4.24
N LEU A 68 -13.87 10.40 -4.62
CA LEU A 68 -15.18 10.81 -4.15
C LEU A 68 -16.22 10.39 -5.19
N ASP A 69 -17.24 9.67 -4.74
CA ASP A 69 -18.38 9.35 -5.61
C ASP A 69 -19.36 10.53 -5.72
N SER A 70 -20.37 10.40 -6.58
CA SER A 70 -21.40 11.41 -6.81
C SER A 70 -22.25 11.75 -5.56
N LYS A 71 -22.06 11.05 -4.44
CA LYS A 71 -22.70 11.30 -3.15
C LYS A 71 -21.70 11.78 -2.09
N GLU A 72 -20.54 12.25 -2.53
CA GLU A 72 -19.44 12.75 -1.69
C GLU A 72 -18.89 11.71 -0.71
N ARG A 73 -18.99 10.41 -1.03
CA ARG A 73 -18.46 9.36 -0.17
C ARG A 73 -17.06 8.99 -0.62
N LEU A 74 -16.13 8.95 0.32
CA LEU A 74 -14.76 8.56 0.04
C LEU A 74 -14.67 7.06 -0.19
N LYS A 75 -13.95 6.68 -1.25
CA LYS A 75 -13.62 5.30 -1.59
C LYS A 75 -12.13 5.21 -1.91
N ILE A 76 -11.56 4.04 -1.69
CA ILE A 76 -10.19 3.71 -2.06
C ILE A 76 -10.24 2.73 -3.22
N ILE A 77 -9.34 2.92 -4.18
CA ILE A 77 -9.10 2.02 -5.30
C ILE A 77 -7.70 1.42 -5.16
N ASP A 78 -7.42 0.42 -5.99
CA ASP A 78 -6.15 -0.31 -5.99
C ASP A 78 -5.84 -0.94 -4.62
N LEU A 79 -6.47 -2.10 -4.39
CA LEU A 79 -6.34 -2.87 -3.16
C LEU A 79 -5.30 -3.96 -3.35
N SER A 80 -4.52 -4.20 -2.31
CA SER A 80 -3.54 -5.27 -2.26
C SER A 80 -3.92 -6.30 -1.20
N ASP A 81 -3.95 -7.56 -1.63
CA ASP A 81 -3.97 -8.75 -0.79
C ASP A 81 -2.63 -9.52 -0.85
N ASN A 82 -1.65 -8.99 -1.59
CA ASN A 82 -0.43 -9.71 -1.94
C ASN A 82 0.60 -9.73 -0.81
N GLY A 83 0.89 -10.93 -0.30
CA GLY A 83 2.02 -11.21 0.59
C GLY A 83 1.71 -11.12 2.08
N PHE A 84 2.64 -10.56 2.87
CA PHE A 84 2.51 -10.41 4.31
C PHE A 84 1.62 -9.20 4.66
N LEU A 85 0.31 -9.42 4.77
CA LEU A 85 -0.69 -8.39 5.06
C LEU A 85 -0.28 -7.41 6.18
N SER A 86 0.30 -7.90 7.28
CA SER A 86 0.75 -7.07 8.39
C SER A 86 1.83 -6.04 8.01
N ILE A 87 2.67 -6.36 7.02
CA ILE A 87 3.67 -5.45 6.44
C ILE A 87 2.98 -4.40 5.58
N CYS A 88 2.04 -4.80 4.74
CA CYS A 88 1.27 -3.89 3.89
C CYS A 88 0.47 -2.88 4.72
N GLN A 89 -0.24 -3.35 5.75
CA GLN A 89 -0.96 -2.50 6.69
C GLN A 89 -0.03 -1.54 7.45
N ALA A 90 1.16 -2.02 7.84
CA ALA A 90 2.16 -1.16 8.47
C ALA A 90 2.70 -0.09 7.50
N ASN A 91 2.88 -0.42 6.22
CA ASN A 91 3.26 0.55 5.18
C ASN A 91 2.16 1.59 4.97
N ASP A 92 0.88 1.20 4.95
CA ASP A 92 -0.25 2.13 4.87
C ASP A 92 -0.18 3.17 5.99
N TRP A 93 0.01 2.72 7.23
CA TRP A 93 0.13 3.62 8.38
C TRP A 93 1.35 4.54 8.31
N LEU A 94 2.48 4.06 7.79
CA LEU A 94 3.66 4.90 7.61
C LEU A 94 3.46 5.94 6.51
N ALA A 95 2.77 5.58 5.43
CA ALA A 95 2.42 6.48 4.35
C ALA A 95 1.39 7.53 4.81
N LEU A 96 0.35 7.11 5.55
CA LEU A 96 -0.61 8.00 6.19
C LEU A 96 0.06 9.05 7.07
N LYS A 97 1.00 8.63 7.92
CA LYS A 97 1.78 9.55 8.75
C LYS A 97 2.62 10.51 7.92
N ARG A 98 3.27 10.01 6.87
CA ARG A 98 4.20 10.80 6.05
C ARG A 98 3.48 11.86 5.20
N PHE A 99 2.41 11.49 4.53
CA PHE A 99 1.75 12.34 3.53
C PHE A 99 0.60 13.14 4.10
N TYR A 100 -0.06 12.64 5.15
CA TYR A 100 -1.29 13.19 5.68
C TYR A 100 -1.20 13.58 7.17
N GLY A 101 -0.06 13.31 7.82
CA GLY A 101 0.11 13.56 9.25
C GLY A 101 -0.78 12.68 10.15
N ILE A 102 -1.42 11.64 9.61
CA ILE A 102 -2.35 10.77 10.34
C ILE A 102 -1.54 9.73 11.12
N GLU A 103 -1.72 9.69 12.44
CA GLU A 103 -1.10 8.67 13.28
C GLU A 103 -1.85 7.33 13.21
N ALA A 104 -1.10 6.24 13.37
CA ALA A 104 -1.68 4.90 13.45
C ALA A 104 -2.46 4.71 14.75
N GLU A 105 -3.69 4.20 14.63
CA GLU A 105 -4.53 3.85 15.78
C GLU A 105 -3.91 2.70 16.59
N ASN A 106 -3.39 1.69 15.90
CA ASN A 106 -2.68 0.56 16.52
C ASN A 106 -1.37 0.29 15.77
N LYS A 107 -0.25 0.33 16.49
CA LYS A 107 1.10 0.14 15.94
C LYS A 107 1.50 -1.33 16.11
N SER A 108 1.50 -2.09 15.02
CA SER A 108 1.95 -3.49 15.03
C SER A 108 3.47 -3.60 15.22
N ILE A 109 3.98 -4.77 15.61
CA ILE A 109 5.44 -5.01 15.68
C ILE A 109 6.11 -4.71 14.33
N PHE A 110 5.46 -5.06 13.23
CA PHE A 110 5.94 -4.78 11.88
C PHE A 110 6.03 -3.28 11.60
N TYR A 111 5.11 -2.46 12.11
CA TYR A 111 5.19 -1.00 12.03
C TYR A 111 6.49 -0.47 12.63
N TYR A 112 6.84 -0.91 13.85
CA TYR A 112 8.09 -0.51 14.50
C TYR A 112 9.32 -1.00 13.75
N LEU A 113 9.33 -2.26 13.31
CA LEU A 113 10.45 -2.83 12.55
C LEU A 113 10.71 -2.08 11.23
N ILE A 114 9.65 -1.78 10.47
CA ILE A 114 9.77 -1.07 9.20
C ILE A 114 10.18 0.38 9.43
N SER A 115 9.59 1.05 10.42
CA SER A 115 9.97 2.41 10.80
C SER A 115 11.45 2.50 11.16
N TRP A 116 11.93 1.58 12.00
CA TRP A 116 13.34 1.52 12.39
C TRP A 116 14.26 1.22 11.21
N ARG A 117 13.91 0.25 10.36
CA ARG A 117 14.64 -0.05 9.12
C ARG A 117 14.76 1.19 8.22
N ASN A 118 13.68 1.94 8.05
CA ASN A 118 13.67 3.14 7.21
C ASN A 118 14.51 4.27 7.82
N ALA A 119 14.44 4.46 9.14
CA ALA A 119 15.28 5.40 9.87
C ALA A 119 16.76 5.04 9.75
N PHE A 120 17.11 3.77 9.93
CA PHE A 120 18.47 3.26 9.78
C PHE A 120 18.99 3.45 8.36
N ARG A 121 18.19 3.16 7.33
CA ARG A 121 18.56 3.42 5.93
C ARG A 121 18.78 4.92 5.65
N SER A 122 17.95 5.78 6.22
CA SER A 122 18.12 7.24 6.10
C SER A 122 19.43 7.71 6.76
N TYR A 123 19.72 7.21 7.96
CA TYR A 123 20.97 7.47 8.66
C TYR A 123 22.19 7.01 7.87
N LEU A 124 22.16 5.78 7.32
CA LEU A 124 23.23 5.27 6.46
C LEU A 124 23.43 6.09 5.18
N ARG A 125 22.35 6.61 4.57
CA ARG A 125 22.47 7.50 3.39
C ARG A 125 23.19 8.80 3.74
N LYS A 126 22.84 9.41 4.87
CA LYS A 126 23.52 10.61 5.40
C LYS A 126 25.00 10.35 5.66
N LEU A 127 25.36 9.21 6.27
CA LEU A 127 26.76 8.85 6.50
C LEU A 127 27.56 8.65 5.22
N ARG A 128 26.91 8.21 4.12
CA ARG A 128 27.55 8.00 2.82
C ARG A 128 27.62 9.27 1.96
N GLY A 129 27.27 10.44 2.51
CA GLY A 129 27.29 11.72 1.80
C GLY A 129 26.28 11.81 0.65
N LYS A 130 25.29 10.92 0.60
CA LYS A 130 24.19 11.02 -0.37
C LYS A 130 23.09 11.84 0.29
N GLU A 131 22.81 13.02 -0.27
CA GLU A 131 21.70 13.87 0.19
C GLU A 131 20.38 13.08 0.18
N ALA A 132 19.56 13.35 1.20
CA ALA A 132 18.42 12.53 1.60
C ALA A 132 17.19 12.73 0.73
#